data_AF-A0A6A4BMD9-F1
#
_entry.id   AF-A0A6A4BMD9-F1
#
_cell.length_a   1.000
_cell.length_b   1.000
_cell.length_c   1.000
_cell.angle_alpha   90.00
_cell.angle_beta   90.00
_cell.angle_gamma   90.00
#
_symmetry.space_group_name_H-M   'P 1'
#
loop_
_entity.id
_entity.type
_entity.pdbx_description
1 polymer ?
#
loop_
_entity_poly.entity_id
_entity_poly.type
_entity_poly.pdbx_seq_one_letter_code
_entity_poly.pdbx_strand_id
1 'polypeptide(L)'
;MGLITFYLLVDRAARPPGEVSYLQMPDTAIIGAFRQEVFTRLQSSLPPGLRESDLKVFKNKTAEKCLSLSTKLAGYGEDEGDPLVVQVPKIWFQLMDAHTHEPFEGTAPASVPLTENATVENLKNAVKVIYRDSHIAAVAAPDLAVYDIETREPLNVTSPIGSRGRSVETAVIVVVPKRTKRPPEDDVDEAAKRQKVGMDKENVAFAEPYQATAARLRDMDEVTEVVKGVSTVQQRAGDEQIPFIVLESSSGMGKTQMAFNLMARDDIDVF
;
A
#
# COMPACT_ATOMS: atom_id res chain seq x y z
N MET A 1 33.40 -13.77 30.78
CA MET A 1 32.90 -15.10 30.41
C MET A 1 31.78 -14.87 29.38
N GLY A 2 31.03 -15.88 28.97
CA GLY A 2 29.81 -15.66 28.18
C GLY A 2 28.60 -15.80 29.09
N LEU A 3 27.64 -14.88 29.00
CA LEU A 3 26.33 -14.97 29.63
C LEU A 3 25.42 -15.85 28.77
N ILE A 4 24.69 -16.75 29.41
CA ILE A 4 23.54 -17.40 28.78
C ILE A 4 22.36 -16.44 28.97
N THR A 5 21.75 -16.04 27.86
CA THR A 5 20.59 -15.15 27.84
C THR A 5 19.40 -15.89 27.22
N PHE A 6 18.39 -16.12 28.04
CA PHE A 6 17.10 -16.69 27.69
C PHE A 6 16.19 -15.62 27.06
N TYR A 7 15.49 -16.02 26.00
CA TYR A 7 14.56 -15.17 25.29
C TYR A 7 13.38 -15.94 24.73
N LEU A 8 12.29 -15.21 24.58
CA LEU A 8 11.04 -15.68 24.05
C LEU A 8 10.74 -14.89 22.77
N LEU A 9 10.61 -15.59 21.65
CA LEU A 9 10.11 -15.00 20.42
C LEU A 9 8.58 -14.95 20.48
N VAL A 10 8.01 -13.76 20.33
CA VAL A 10 6.56 -13.58 20.26
C VAL A 10 6.15 -12.91 18.96
N ASP A 11 5.22 -13.54 18.26
CA ASP A 11 4.38 -12.86 17.29
C ASP A 11 3.28 -12.13 18.06
N ARG A 12 3.00 -10.87 17.70
CA ARG A 12 2.00 -10.02 18.39
C ARG A 12 0.57 -10.59 18.42
N ALA A 13 0.30 -11.77 17.85
CA ALA A 13 -1.01 -12.38 17.80
C ALA A 13 -1.01 -13.85 18.28
N ALA A 14 -1.53 -14.04 19.49
CA ALA A 14 -2.36 -15.16 19.90
C ALA A 14 -1.98 -16.58 19.42
N ARG A 15 -0.71 -16.99 19.61
CA ARG A 15 -0.37 -18.41 19.81
C ARG A 15 0.37 -18.56 21.14
N PRO A 16 0.29 -19.73 21.80
CA PRO A 16 0.92 -19.93 23.09
C PRO A 16 2.40 -19.53 23.01
N PRO A 17 2.98 -19.01 24.11
CA PRO A 17 4.33 -18.45 24.11
C PRO A 17 5.26 -19.45 23.43
N GLY A 18 6.04 -18.98 22.45
CA GLY A 18 7.07 -19.79 21.82
C GLY A 18 7.95 -20.48 22.87
N GLU A 19 8.66 -21.51 22.46
CA GLU A 19 9.63 -22.16 23.34
C GLU A 19 10.70 -21.16 23.76
N VAL A 20 11.04 -21.12 25.05
CA VAL A 20 12.11 -20.25 25.54
C VAL A 20 13.41 -20.74 24.93
N SER A 21 14.06 -19.87 24.18
CA SER A 21 15.34 -20.13 23.52
C SER A 21 16.46 -19.42 24.29
N TYR A 22 17.72 -19.74 24.01
CA TYR A 22 18.85 -19.08 24.64
C TYR A 22 19.97 -18.76 23.65
N LEU A 23 20.75 -17.73 23.95
CA LEU A 23 21.97 -17.34 23.24
C LEU A 23 23.12 -17.18 24.23
N GLN A 24 24.33 -17.49 23.80
CA GLN A 24 25.54 -17.13 24.54
C GLN A 24 26.05 -15.79 24.03
N MET A 25 26.08 -14.80 24.91
CA MET A 25 26.52 -13.44 24.60
C MET A 25 27.70 -13.05 25.50
N PRO A 26 28.64 -12.22 25.04
CA PRO A 26 29.66 -11.67 25.92
C PRO A 26 29.05 -10.88 27.10
N ASP A 27 29.67 -10.91 28.28
CA ASP A 27 29.18 -10.15 29.46
C ASP A 27 29.09 -8.63 29.19
N THR A 28 29.84 -8.13 28.21
CA THR A 28 29.83 -6.73 27.77
C THR A 28 28.79 -6.43 26.69
N ALA A 29 27.99 -7.41 26.29
CA ALA A 29 26.99 -7.24 25.24
C ALA A 29 25.91 -6.23 25.64
N ILE A 30 25.37 -5.57 24.63
CA ILE A 30 24.24 -4.67 24.73
C ILE A 30 23.04 -5.26 24.01
N ILE A 31 21.84 -4.74 24.28
CA ILE A 31 20.59 -5.19 23.66
C ILE A 31 20.65 -5.14 22.14
N GLY A 32 21.34 -4.15 21.54
CA GLY A 32 21.52 -4.08 20.09
C GLY A 32 22.25 -5.29 19.51
N ALA A 33 23.36 -5.72 20.13
CA ALA A 33 24.11 -6.89 19.69
C ALA A 33 23.30 -8.19 19.88
N PHE A 34 22.57 -8.30 21.00
CA PHE A 34 21.66 -9.41 21.24
C PHE A 34 20.56 -9.49 20.17
N ARG A 35 19.91 -8.37 19.84
CA ARG A 35 18.88 -8.31 18.79
C ARG A 35 19.43 -8.76 17.43
N GLN A 36 20.63 -8.31 17.08
CA GLN A 36 21.30 -8.70 15.84
C GLN A 36 21.56 -10.21 15.77
N GLU A 37 22.02 -10.79 16.88
CA GLU A 37 22.28 -12.24 16.97
C GLU A 37 20.97 -13.05 16.86
N VAL A 38 19.91 -12.62 17.54
CA VAL A 38 18.58 -13.22 17.42
C VAL A 38 18.07 -13.15 15.98
N PHE A 39 18.19 -11.98 15.34
CA PHE A 39 17.78 -11.80 13.94
C PHE A 39 18.56 -12.73 12.99
N THR A 40 19.88 -12.81 13.17
CA THR A 40 20.76 -13.66 12.34
C THR A 40 20.41 -15.13 12.50
N ARG A 41 20.22 -15.61 13.73
CA ARG A 41 19.86 -17.00 14.01
C ARG A 41 18.48 -17.37 13.46
N LEU A 42 17.55 -16.44 13.46
CA LEU A 42 16.17 -16.66 13.02
C LEU A 42 15.93 -16.25 11.57
N GLN A 43 16.95 -15.82 10.82
CA GLN A 43 16.79 -15.24 9.49
C GLN A 43 15.96 -16.11 8.53
N SER A 44 16.12 -17.44 8.59
CA SER A 44 15.37 -18.40 7.75
C SER A 44 13.91 -18.58 8.17
N SER A 45 13.57 -18.27 9.42
CA SER A 45 12.23 -18.43 10.00
C SER A 45 11.47 -17.10 10.09
N LEU A 46 12.17 -15.98 9.94
CA LEU A 46 11.57 -14.65 9.97
C LEU A 46 10.85 -14.35 8.64
N PRO A 47 9.74 -13.60 8.70
CA PRO A 47 9.05 -13.16 7.50
C PRO A 47 9.97 -12.38 6.53
N PRO A 48 9.82 -12.59 5.21
CA PRO A 48 10.64 -11.90 4.22
C PRO A 48 10.41 -10.37 4.29
N GLY A 49 11.51 -9.61 4.18
CA GLY A 49 11.48 -8.14 4.20
C GLY A 49 11.55 -7.49 5.58
N LEU A 50 11.50 -8.28 6.67
CA LEU A 50 11.74 -7.79 8.02
C LEU A 50 13.21 -7.37 8.19
N ARG A 51 13.45 -6.19 8.77
CA ARG A 51 14.80 -5.72 9.10
C ARG A 51 15.09 -5.99 10.57
N GLU A 52 16.37 -6.12 10.92
CA GLU A 52 16.82 -6.25 12.31
C GLU A 52 16.29 -5.09 13.19
N SER A 53 16.25 -3.87 12.63
CA SER A 53 15.74 -2.68 13.30
C SER A 53 14.28 -2.78 13.75
N ASP A 54 13.51 -3.65 13.10
CA ASP A 54 12.08 -3.77 13.32
C ASP A 54 11.77 -4.67 14.53
N LEU A 55 12.70 -5.56 14.91
CA LEU A 55 12.59 -6.36 16.13
C LEU A 55 12.62 -5.47 17.36
N LYS A 56 11.62 -5.66 18.23
CA LYS A 56 11.52 -4.99 19.52
C LYS A 56 11.94 -5.94 20.63
N VAL A 57 12.74 -5.48 21.57
CA VAL A 57 13.22 -6.27 22.70
C VAL A 57 12.71 -5.68 24.00
N PHE A 58 11.98 -6.47 24.77
CA PHE A 58 11.39 -6.07 26.04
C PHE A 58 12.05 -6.85 27.17
N LYS A 59 12.06 -6.24 28.36
CA LYS A 59 12.60 -6.87 29.57
C LYS A 59 11.97 -8.25 29.81
N ASN A 60 10.64 -8.34 29.71
CA ASN A 60 9.86 -9.54 29.92
C ASN A 60 8.44 -9.36 29.38
N LYS A 61 7.55 -10.34 29.62
CA LYS A 61 6.16 -10.36 29.13
C LYS A 61 5.29 -9.20 29.64
N THR A 62 5.64 -8.60 30.78
CA THR A 62 4.87 -7.52 31.40
C THR A 62 5.36 -6.12 31.03
N ALA A 63 6.52 -6.01 30.38
CA ALA A 63 7.11 -4.73 30.06
C ALA A 63 6.40 -4.06 28.88
N GLU A 64 5.89 -2.84 29.09
CA GLU A 64 5.23 -2.05 28.04
C GLU A 64 6.23 -1.34 27.12
N LYS A 65 7.45 -1.07 27.63
CA LYS A 65 8.47 -0.29 26.92
C LYS A 65 9.60 -1.18 26.44
N CYS A 66 9.99 -0.99 25.18
CA CYS A 66 11.16 -1.61 24.59
C CYS A 66 12.43 -1.10 25.31
N LEU A 67 13.39 -2.00 25.50
CA LEU A 67 14.72 -1.67 25.98
C LEU A 67 15.47 -0.83 24.95
N SER A 68 16.32 0.07 25.42
CA SER A 68 17.23 0.81 24.55
C SER A 68 18.31 -0.11 24.01
N LEU A 69 18.70 0.08 22.75
CA LEU A 69 19.74 -0.73 22.10
C LEU A 69 21.11 -0.59 22.78
N SER A 70 21.36 0.54 23.46
CA SER A 70 22.59 0.82 24.21
C SER A 70 22.59 0.24 25.64
N THR A 71 21.46 -0.31 26.10
CA THR A 71 21.36 -0.91 27.44
C THR A 71 22.23 -2.15 27.52
N LYS A 72 22.95 -2.32 28.63
CA LYS A 72 23.73 -3.54 28.91
C LYS A 72 22.80 -4.74 29.04
N LEU A 73 23.20 -5.86 28.44
CA LEU A 73 22.44 -7.10 28.46
C LEU A 73 22.45 -7.79 29.83
N ALA A 74 23.55 -7.65 30.57
CA ALA A 74 23.68 -8.21 31.92
C ALA A 74 22.53 -7.76 32.84
N GLY A 75 21.94 -8.71 33.57
CA GLY A 75 20.75 -8.50 34.40
C GLY A 75 19.41 -8.72 33.69
N TYR A 76 19.41 -9.18 32.43
CA TYR A 76 18.19 -9.49 31.67
C TYR A 76 18.25 -10.90 31.07
N GLY A 77 17.14 -11.64 31.16
CA GLY A 77 17.03 -12.98 30.58
C GLY A 77 18.03 -13.98 31.16
N GLU A 78 18.45 -13.82 32.43
CA GLU A 78 19.38 -14.75 33.09
C GLU A 78 18.67 -16.01 33.60
N ASP A 79 17.34 -15.95 33.71
CA ASP A 79 16.47 -17.05 34.13
C ASP A 79 15.49 -17.40 33.01
N GLU A 80 15.29 -18.70 32.77
CA GLU A 80 14.29 -19.22 31.85
C GLU A 80 12.86 -18.82 32.27
N GLY A 81 12.64 -18.58 33.57
CA GLY A 81 11.38 -18.07 34.12
C GLY A 81 11.10 -16.59 33.85
N ASP A 82 12.12 -15.77 33.58
CA ASP A 82 12.01 -14.34 33.23
C ASP A 82 12.83 -14.01 31.96
N PRO A 83 12.46 -14.61 30.80
CA PRO A 83 13.22 -14.43 29.57
C PRO A 83 12.95 -13.06 28.95
N LEU A 84 13.93 -12.55 28.20
CA LEU A 84 13.74 -11.39 27.35
C LEU A 84 12.65 -11.67 26.31
N VAL A 85 11.77 -10.71 26.03
CA VAL A 85 10.76 -10.88 24.99
C VAL A 85 11.22 -10.19 23.72
N VAL A 86 11.43 -10.98 22.66
CA VAL A 86 11.73 -10.48 21.32
C VAL A 86 10.45 -10.52 20.51
N GLN A 87 9.92 -9.35 20.19
CA GLN A 87 8.69 -9.21 19.46
C GLN A 87 8.97 -8.95 17.98
N VAL A 88 8.36 -9.77 17.12
CA VAL A 88 8.27 -9.51 15.69
C VAL A 88 7.08 -8.57 15.45
N PRO A 89 7.30 -7.37 14.89
CA PRO A 89 6.21 -6.46 14.59
C PRO A 89 5.33 -7.03 13.47
N LYS A 90 4.03 -6.82 13.61
CA LYS A 90 3.02 -7.44 12.75
C LYS A 90 1.85 -6.49 12.60
N ILE A 91 1.44 -6.24 11.36
CA ILE A 91 0.23 -5.49 11.01
C ILE A 91 -0.74 -6.44 10.33
N TRP A 92 -1.93 -6.57 10.91
CA TRP A 92 -3.04 -7.33 10.35
C TRP A 92 -3.79 -6.52 9.31
N PHE A 93 -4.23 -7.20 8.25
CA PHE A 93 -5.03 -6.62 7.19
C PHE A 93 -6.05 -7.64 6.65
N GLN A 94 -7.14 -7.14 6.08
CA GLN A 94 -8.15 -7.94 5.40
C GLN A 94 -8.28 -7.47 3.95
N LEU A 95 -8.22 -8.40 3.01
CA LEU A 95 -8.54 -8.10 1.62
C LEU A 95 -10.06 -7.98 1.45
N MET A 96 -10.51 -6.92 0.80
CA MET A 96 -11.92 -6.71 0.43
C MET A 96 -12.04 -6.51 -1.08
N ASP A 97 -13.15 -6.98 -1.64
CA ASP A 97 -13.51 -6.71 -3.02
C ASP A 97 -14.13 -5.31 -3.14
N ALA A 98 -13.66 -4.50 -4.10
CA ALA A 98 -14.15 -3.13 -4.29
C ALA A 98 -15.62 -3.04 -4.70
N HIS A 99 -16.21 -4.11 -5.25
CA HIS A 99 -17.57 -4.12 -5.75
C HIS A 99 -18.58 -4.57 -4.69
N THR A 100 -18.31 -5.71 -4.04
CA THR A 100 -19.23 -6.26 -3.03
C THR A 100 -19.00 -5.64 -1.66
N HIS A 101 -17.83 -5.03 -1.43
CA HIS A 101 -17.33 -4.63 -0.10
C HIS A 101 -17.28 -5.81 0.89
N GLU A 102 -17.27 -7.03 0.38
CA GLU A 102 -17.13 -8.26 1.18
C GLU A 102 -15.67 -8.71 1.22
N PRO A 103 -15.30 -9.57 2.19
CA PRO A 103 -14.00 -10.23 2.18
C PRO A 103 -13.71 -10.86 0.82
N PHE A 104 -12.51 -10.61 0.29
CA PHE A 104 -12.11 -11.14 -1.01
C PHE A 104 -12.18 -12.68 -0.97
N GLU A 105 -12.81 -13.29 -1.97
CA GLU A 105 -13.14 -14.71 -1.95
C GLU A 105 -11.89 -15.58 -1.69
N GLY A 106 -12.00 -16.54 -0.77
CA GLY A 106 -10.89 -17.43 -0.40
C GLY A 106 -9.82 -16.79 0.49
N THR A 107 -10.04 -15.57 0.98
CA THR A 107 -9.08 -14.86 1.86
C THR A 107 -9.61 -14.73 3.29
N ALA A 108 -8.71 -14.89 4.25
CA ALA A 108 -8.93 -14.60 5.67
C ALA A 108 -8.03 -13.43 6.09
N PRO A 109 -8.22 -12.83 7.28
CA PRO A 109 -7.32 -11.80 7.77
C PRO A 109 -5.89 -12.31 7.76
N ALA A 110 -5.02 -11.57 7.11
CA ALA A 110 -3.62 -11.89 6.94
C ALA A 110 -2.77 -10.81 7.61
N SER A 111 -1.45 -10.98 7.59
CA SER A 111 -0.55 -10.09 8.31
C SER A 111 0.78 -9.93 7.61
N VAL A 112 1.36 -8.74 7.72
CA VAL A 112 2.69 -8.41 7.20
C VAL A 112 3.63 -8.01 8.33
N PRO A 113 4.94 -8.27 8.19
CA PRO A 113 5.96 -7.91 9.18
C PRO A 113 6.31 -6.42 9.10
N LEU A 114 5.37 -5.55 9.46
CA LEU A 114 5.56 -4.10 9.42
C LEU A 114 5.47 -3.50 10.82
N THR A 115 6.21 -2.41 11.03
CA THR A 115 6.12 -1.60 12.25
C THR A 115 4.97 -0.60 12.15
N GLU A 116 4.55 -0.06 13.30
CA GLU A 116 3.53 1.01 13.35
C GLU A 116 3.97 2.32 12.68
N ASN A 117 5.28 2.49 12.46
CA ASN A 117 5.83 3.64 11.76
C ASN A 117 5.90 3.42 10.23
N ALA A 118 5.65 2.20 9.76
CA ALA A 118 5.62 1.92 8.32
C ALA A 118 4.48 2.71 7.67
N THR A 119 4.70 3.16 6.44
CA THR A 119 3.68 3.91 5.70
C THR A 119 2.65 2.95 5.09
N VAL A 120 1.51 3.51 4.68
CA VAL A 120 0.50 2.77 3.90
C VAL A 120 1.10 2.23 2.60
N GLU A 121 2.03 2.94 1.97
CA GLU A 121 2.78 2.43 0.81
C GLU A 121 3.57 1.14 1.13
N ASN A 122 4.26 1.11 2.26
CA ASN A 122 4.97 -0.11 2.70
C ASN A 122 3.99 -1.27 2.88
N LEU A 123 2.79 -1.02 3.42
CA LEU A 123 1.73 -2.02 3.54
C LEU A 123 1.28 -2.54 2.17
N LYS A 124 0.96 -1.66 1.22
CA LYS A 124 0.56 -2.06 -0.14
C LYS A 124 1.61 -2.95 -0.81
N ASN A 125 2.88 -2.56 -0.72
CA ASN A 125 4.00 -3.32 -1.27
C ASN A 125 4.14 -4.69 -0.60
N ALA A 126 4.03 -4.76 0.73
CA ALA A 126 4.11 -6.01 1.46
C ALA A 126 2.94 -6.97 1.13
N VAL A 127 1.72 -6.43 1.01
CA VAL A 127 0.54 -7.20 0.57
C VAL A 127 0.73 -7.75 -0.84
N LYS A 128 1.27 -6.93 -1.76
CA LYS A 128 1.61 -7.38 -3.12
C LYS A 128 2.61 -8.51 -3.15
N VAL A 129 3.59 -8.52 -2.25
CA VAL A 129 4.57 -9.62 -2.13
C VAL A 129 3.88 -10.92 -1.71
N ILE A 130 2.99 -10.88 -0.71
CA ILE A 130 2.28 -12.09 -0.21
C ILE A 130 1.41 -12.72 -1.31
N TYR A 131 0.70 -11.89 -2.06
CA TYR A 131 -0.27 -12.36 -3.05
C TYR A 131 0.22 -12.16 -4.49
N ARG A 132 1.54 -12.10 -4.69
CA ARG A 132 2.19 -11.83 -5.99
C ARG A 132 1.71 -12.78 -7.07
N ASP A 133 1.53 -14.05 -6.72
CA ASP A 133 1.19 -15.12 -7.66
C ASP A 133 -0.24 -15.66 -7.45
N SER A 134 -1.11 -14.91 -6.76
CA SER A 134 -2.48 -15.35 -6.47
C SER A 134 -3.54 -14.26 -6.67
N HIS A 135 -4.27 -13.89 -5.62
CA HIS A 135 -5.50 -13.09 -5.66
C HIS A 135 -5.31 -11.73 -6.34
N ILE A 136 -4.13 -11.11 -6.18
CA ILE A 136 -3.80 -9.79 -6.73
C ILE A 136 -2.66 -9.83 -7.76
N ALA A 137 -2.38 -10.98 -8.40
CA ALA A 137 -1.24 -11.13 -9.31
C ALA A 137 -1.21 -10.06 -10.43
N ALA A 138 -2.37 -9.72 -10.98
CA ALA A 138 -2.53 -8.72 -12.04
C ALA A 138 -2.70 -7.26 -11.55
N VAL A 139 -2.70 -7.01 -10.25
CA VAL A 139 -2.94 -5.69 -9.66
C VAL A 139 -1.62 -5.10 -9.19
N ALA A 140 -1.30 -3.85 -9.55
CA ALA A 140 -0.10 -3.21 -9.05
C ALA A 140 -0.31 -2.79 -7.58
N ALA A 141 0.77 -2.76 -6.79
CA ALA A 141 0.68 -2.35 -5.39
C ALA A 141 0.04 -0.95 -5.20
N PRO A 142 0.34 0.07 -6.03
CA PRO A 142 -0.26 1.40 -5.90
C PRO A 142 -1.79 1.41 -6.04
N ASP A 143 -2.34 0.51 -6.86
CA ASP A 143 -3.76 0.43 -7.20
C ASP A 143 -4.61 -0.12 -6.03
N LEU A 144 -3.97 -0.73 -5.03
CA LEU A 144 -4.64 -1.14 -3.80
C LEU A 144 -5.09 0.09 -3.03
N ALA A 145 -6.35 0.15 -2.60
CA ALA A 145 -6.83 1.20 -1.70
C ALA A 145 -6.82 0.68 -0.26
N VAL A 146 -6.42 1.53 0.69
CA VAL A 146 -6.26 1.14 2.11
C VAL A 146 -7.15 2.03 2.95
N TYR A 147 -7.95 1.41 3.82
CA TYR A 147 -8.96 2.10 4.63
C TYR A 147 -8.80 1.76 6.10
N ASP A 148 -9.19 2.71 6.94
CA ASP A 148 -9.40 2.47 8.36
C ASP A 148 -10.62 1.56 8.58
N ILE A 149 -10.51 0.60 9.49
CA ILE A 149 -11.62 -0.32 9.78
C ILE A 149 -12.75 0.33 10.57
N GLU A 150 -12.43 1.30 11.43
CA GLU A 150 -13.36 2.02 12.29
C GLU A 150 -14.05 3.14 11.51
N THR A 151 -13.28 4.01 10.85
CA THR A 151 -13.85 5.19 10.17
C THR A 151 -14.27 4.90 8.73
N ARG A 152 -13.76 3.82 8.12
CA ARG A 152 -13.94 3.51 6.69
C ARG A 152 -13.43 4.60 5.75
N GLU A 153 -12.57 5.50 6.24
CA GLU A 153 -11.94 6.54 5.44
C GLU A 153 -10.64 6.02 4.79
N PRO A 154 -10.31 6.50 3.58
CA PRO A 154 -9.07 6.14 2.92
C PRO A 154 -7.87 6.68 3.69
N LEU A 155 -6.88 5.82 3.94
CA LEU A 155 -5.64 6.22 4.56
C LEU A 155 -4.69 6.83 3.53
N ASN A 156 -4.07 7.94 3.90
CA ASN A 156 -3.07 8.59 3.05
C ASN A 156 -1.84 7.68 2.89
N VAL A 157 -1.39 7.52 1.65
CA VAL A 157 -0.28 6.63 1.24
C VAL A 157 1.02 6.87 2.02
N THR A 158 1.31 8.12 2.38
CA THR A 158 2.55 8.50 3.09
C THR A 158 2.37 8.51 4.61
N SER A 159 1.15 8.36 5.11
CA SER A 159 0.89 8.38 6.54
C SER A 159 1.32 7.08 7.21
N PRO A 160 1.83 7.14 8.45
CA PRO A 160 2.14 5.95 9.21
C PRO A 160 0.86 5.17 9.53
N ILE A 161 0.99 3.84 9.53
CA ILE A 161 -0.12 2.93 9.88
C ILE A 161 -0.60 3.21 11.32
N GLY A 162 0.34 3.48 12.24
CA GLY A 162 0.06 3.81 13.63
C GLY A 162 -0.48 2.62 14.40
N SER A 163 -1.54 2.84 15.18
CA SER A 163 -2.13 1.79 16.03
C SER A 163 -3.03 0.80 15.29
N ARG A 164 -3.20 0.94 13.98
CA ARG A 164 -4.09 0.10 13.16
C ARG A 164 -3.46 -1.26 12.88
N GLY A 165 -4.28 -2.29 12.73
CA GLY A 165 -3.83 -3.65 12.45
C GLY A 165 -3.04 -4.29 13.59
N ARG A 166 -3.21 -3.84 14.83
CA ARG A 166 -2.54 -4.45 16.00
C ARG A 166 -3.08 -5.84 16.33
N SER A 167 -4.34 -6.09 15.99
CA SER A 167 -5.05 -7.35 16.15
C SER A 167 -5.86 -7.67 14.91
N VAL A 168 -6.41 -8.88 14.83
CA VAL A 168 -7.35 -9.29 13.78
C VAL A 168 -8.59 -8.38 13.77
N GLU A 169 -9.10 -8.00 14.95
CA GLU A 169 -10.27 -7.13 15.11
C GLU A 169 -10.03 -5.70 14.62
N THR A 170 -8.78 -5.25 14.68
CA THR A 170 -8.35 -3.91 14.23
C THR A 170 -7.65 -3.95 12.87
N ALA A 171 -7.81 -5.04 12.11
CA ALA A 171 -7.13 -5.26 10.84
C ALA A 171 -7.41 -4.13 9.85
N VAL A 172 -6.35 -3.65 9.18
CA VAL A 172 -6.48 -2.61 8.15
C VAL A 172 -7.22 -3.18 6.94
N ILE A 173 -8.16 -2.42 6.36
CA ILE A 173 -8.87 -2.87 5.16
C ILE A 173 -8.03 -2.55 3.94
N VAL A 174 -7.78 -3.56 3.10
CA VAL A 174 -7.08 -3.41 1.83
C VAL A 174 -8.04 -3.82 0.72
N VAL A 175 -8.52 -2.85 -0.04
CA VAL A 175 -9.46 -3.04 -1.13
C VAL A 175 -8.70 -3.39 -2.41
N VAL A 176 -9.08 -4.50 -3.02
CA VAL A 176 -8.58 -4.94 -4.32
C VAL A 176 -9.47 -4.30 -5.40
N PRO A 177 -8.90 -3.45 -6.27
CA PRO A 177 -9.64 -2.84 -7.36
C PRO A 177 -10.11 -3.90 -8.36
N LYS A 178 -11.15 -3.55 -9.12
CA LYS A 178 -11.71 -4.42 -10.15
C LYS A 178 -10.60 -4.86 -11.11
N ARG A 179 -10.50 -6.16 -11.38
CA ARG A 179 -9.78 -6.66 -12.55
C ARG A 179 -10.49 -6.11 -13.79
N THR A 180 -9.99 -5.03 -14.38
CA THR A 180 -10.10 -4.89 -15.82
C THR A 180 -9.30 -6.05 -16.38
N LYS A 181 -9.99 -7.16 -16.70
CA LYS A 181 -9.45 -8.08 -17.71
C LYS A 181 -9.00 -7.16 -18.84
N ARG A 182 -7.70 -7.17 -19.20
CA ARG A 182 -7.33 -6.72 -20.54
C ARG A 182 -8.32 -7.41 -21.47
N PRO A 183 -9.13 -6.67 -22.23
CA PRO A 183 -10.01 -7.31 -23.20
C PRO A 183 -9.13 -8.21 -24.07
N PRO A 184 -9.58 -9.43 -24.42
CA PRO A 184 -9.14 -10.01 -25.69
C PRO A 184 -9.33 -8.91 -26.75
N GLU A 185 -8.39 -8.79 -27.68
CA GLU A 185 -8.22 -7.66 -28.62
C GLU A 185 -9.42 -7.37 -29.56
N ASP A 186 -10.61 -7.91 -29.31
CA ASP A 186 -11.75 -7.89 -30.23
C ASP A 186 -12.96 -7.04 -29.80
N ASP A 187 -12.98 -6.41 -28.61
CA ASP A 187 -14.14 -5.60 -28.16
C ASP A 187 -13.79 -4.10 -27.95
N VAL A 188 -13.15 -3.51 -28.96
CA VAL A 188 -12.79 -2.08 -28.99
C VAL A 188 -14.03 -1.15 -29.00
N ASP A 189 -15.21 -1.68 -29.35
CA ASP A 189 -16.44 -0.89 -29.53
C ASP A 189 -17.21 -0.58 -28.23
N GLU A 190 -17.01 -1.34 -27.14
CA GLU A 190 -17.73 -1.10 -25.87
C GLU A 190 -16.93 -0.25 -24.86
N ALA A 191 -15.62 -0.12 -25.04
CA ALA A 191 -14.77 0.74 -24.22
C ALA A 191 -15.10 2.24 -24.41
N ALA A 192 -15.45 2.63 -25.64
CA ALA A 192 -15.87 4.00 -25.97
C ALA A 192 -17.17 4.45 -25.26
N LYS A 193 -17.99 3.52 -24.75
CA LYS A 193 -19.23 3.86 -24.03
C LYS A 193 -19.05 4.07 -22.52
N ARG A 194 -17.98 3.53 -21.91
CA ARG A 194 -17.82 3.53 -20.44
C ARG A 194 -16.91 4.62 -19.87
N GLN A 195 -16.26 5.41 -20.73
CA GLN A 195 -15.50 6.60 -20.33
C GLN A 195 -16.41 7.83 -20.06
N LYS A 196 -17.72 7.61 -19.91
CA LYS A 196 -18.63 8.59 -19.33
C LYS A 196 -18.92 8.19 -17.88
N VAL A 197 -18.66 9.13 -16.98
CA VAL A 197 -19.23 9.28 -15.63
C VAL A 197 -18.36 8.75 -14.47
N GLY A 198 -17.32 9.51 -14.17
CA GLY A 198 -16.96 9.87 -12.79
C GLY A 198 -17.55 11.25 -12.44
N MET A 199 -18.86 11.39 -12.51
CA MET A 199 -19.56 12.65 -12.23
C MET A 199 -20.76 12.37 -11.34
N ASP A 200 -20.85 13.08 -10.23
CA ASP A 200 -22.03 13.09 -9.36
C ASP A 200 -23.29 13.38 -10.17
N LYS A 201 -24.45 12.83 -9.75
CA LYS A 201 -25.71 12.93 -10.52
C LYS A 201 -26.11 14.37 -10.88
N GLU A 202 -25.67 15.37 -10.12
CA GLU A 202 -25.86 16.80 -10.42
C GLU A 202 -24.87 17.34 -11.48
N ASN A 203 -23.65 16.79 -11.55
CA ASN A 203 -22.63 17.14 -12.53
C ASN A 203 -22.83 16.43 -13.89
N VAL A 204 -23.50 15.26 -13.91
CA VAL A 204 -23.86 14.57 -15.15
C VAL A 204 -24.77 15.42 -16.02
N ALA A 205 -25.80 16.03 -15.42
CA ALA A 205 -26.74 16.90 -16.13
C ALA A 205 -26.07 18.16 -16.69
N PHE A 206 -25.03 18.66 -16.02
CA PHE A 206 -24.25 19.81 -16.47
C PHE A 206 -23.35 19.49 -17.68
N ALA A 207 -22.78 18.29 -17.74
CA ALA A 207 -21.82 17.90 -18.77
C ALA A 207 -22.44 17.25 -20.02
N GLU A 208 -23.64 16.69 -19.92
CA GLU A 208 -24.35 16.07 -21.06
C GLU A 208 -24.40 16.97 -22.31
N PRO A 209 -24.72 18.28 -22.20
CA PRO A 209 -24.70 19.19 -23.35
C PRO A 209 -23.32 19.31 -23.99
N TYR A 210 -22.26 19.37 -23.17
CA TYR A 210 -20.88 19.50 -23.65
C TYR A 210 -20.40 18.22 -24.33
N GLN A 211 -20.73 17.05 -23.79
CA GLN A 211 -20.39 15.76 -24.38
C GLN A 211 -21.13 15.51 -25.70
N ALA A 212 -22.41 15.85 -25.77
CA ALA A 212 -23.19 15.71 -27.00
C ALA A 212 -22.67 16.63 -28.12
N THR A 213 -22.24 17.83 -27.75
CA THR A 213 -21.60 18.78 -28.66
C THR A 213 -20.20 18.31 -29.06
N ALA A 214 -19.41 17.79 -28.11
CA ALA A 214 -18.06 17.31 -28.36
C ALA A 214 -18.00 16.13 -29.34
N ALA A 215 -18.95 15.20 -29.25
CA ALA A 215 -19.08 14.11 -30.21
C ALA A 215 -19.26 14.60 -31.67
N ARG A 216 -19.77 15.83 -31.87
CA ARG A 216 -19.94 16.46 -33.19
C ARG A 216 -18.76 17.31 -33.61
N LEU A 217 -18.02 17.89 -32.65
CA LEU A 217 -16.96 18.86 -32.91
C LEU A 217 -15.55 18.25 -32.86
N ARG A 218 -15.38 17.02 -32.35
CA ARG A 218 -14.06 16.38 -32.14
C ARG A 218 -13.17 16.30 -33.39
N ASP A 219 -13.79 16.26 -34.57
CA ASP A 219 -13.13 16.12 -35.87
C ASP A 219 -13.01 17.46 -36.62
N MET A 220 -13.37 18.58 -36.00
CA MET A 220 -13.18 19.90 -36.62
C MET A 220 -11.70 20.29 -36.70
N ASP A 221 -11.37 21.14 -37.67
CA ASP A 221 -10.01 21.58 -37.95
C ASP A 221 -9.37 22.24 -36.72
N GLU A 222 -10.13 23.05 -35.98
CA GLU A 222 -9.63 23.74 -34.78
C GLU A 222 -9.25 22.78 -33.67
N VAL A 223 -9.97 21.67 -33.50
CA VAL A 223 -9.65 20.64 -32.49
C VAL A 223 -8.43 19.84 -32.95
N THR A 224 -8.38 19.51 -34.24
CA THR A 224 -7.27 18.78 -34.86
C THR A 224 -5.96 19.57 -34.78
N GLU A 225 -5.99 20.89 -34.96
CA GLU A 225 -4.84 21.78 -34.79
C GLU A 225 -4.27 21.74 -33.37
N VAL A 226 -5.15 21.76 -32.35
CA VAL A 226 -4.74 21.68 -30.94
C VAL A 226 -4.10 20.32 -30.66
N VAL A 227 -4.66 19.21 -31.16
CA VAL A 227 -4.10 17.87 -30.99
C VAL A 227 -2.73 17.74 -31.65
N LYS A 228 -2.53 18.33 -32.84
CA LYS A 228 -1.21 18.39 -33.48
C LYS A 228 -0.20 19.15 -32.63
N GLY A 229 -0.62 20.25 -32.01
CA GLY A 229 0.19 21.02 -31.06
C GLY A 229 0.62 20.18 -29.86
N VAL A 230 -0.33 19.47 -29.24
CA VAL A 230 -0.06 18.56 -28.11
C VAL A 230 0.90 17.44 -28.52
N SER A 231 0.64 16.79 -29.65
CA SER A 231 1.48 15.71 -30.17
C SER A 231 2.91 16.16 -30.42
N THR A 232 3.10 17.38 -30.92
CA THR A 232 4.42 17.97 -31.14
C THR A 232 5.18 18.20 -29.83
N VAL A 233 4.48 18.61 -28.77
CA VAL A 233 5.08 18.79 -27.43
C VAL A 233 5.45 17.45 -26.82
N GLN A 234 4.58 16.45 -26.93
CA GLN A 234 4.83 15.09 -26.43
C GLN A 234 6.04 14.44 -27.14
N GLN A 235 6.14 14.56 -28.46
CA GLN A 235 7.29 14.04 -29.23
C GLN A 235 8.62 14.69 -28.85
N ARG A 236 8.61 15.94 -28.37
CA ARG A 236 9.82 16.66 -27.92
C ARG A 236 10.22 16.33 -26.48
N ALA A 237 9.26 15.95 -25.63
CA ALA A 237 9.49 15.66 -24.22
C ALA A 237 10.11 14.27 -23.99
N GLY A 238 9.91 13.32 -24.93
CA GLY A 238 10.39 11.94 -24.82
C GLY A 238 9.57 11.10 -23.82
N ASP A 239 9.72 9.78 -23.89
CA ASP A 239 8.86 8.81 -23.18
C ASP A 239 8.99 8.87 -21.63
N GLU A 240 9.99 9.57 -21.09
CA GLU A 240 10.24 9.66 -19.64
C GLU A 240 9.53 10.84 -18.96
N GLN A 241 8.95 11.79 -19.70
CA GLN A 241 8.34 12.98 -19.12
C GLN A 241 7.00 13.31 -19.78
N ILE A 242 5.90 13.05 -19.07
CA ILE A 242 4.55 13.46 -19.51
C ILE A 242 4.44 14.99 -19.35
N PRO A 243 4.30 15.77 -20.44
CA PRO A 243 4.26 17.22 -20.35
C PRO A 243 2.90 17.70 -19.82
N PHE A 244 2.92 18.63 -18.86
CA PHE A 244 1.72 19.36 -18.44
C PHE A 244 1.41 20.46 -19.46
N ILE A 245 0.23 20.39 -20.06
CA ILE A 245 -0.22 21.34 -21.09
C ILE A 245 -1.39 22.16 -20.53
N VAL A 246 -1.25 23.49 -20.58
CA VAL A 246 -2.27 24.43 -20.10
C VAL A 246 -2.96 25.08 -21.31
N LEU A 247 -4.29 25.01 -21.35
CA LEU A 247 -5.11 25.69 -22.35
C LEU A 247 -5.52 27.08 -21.84
N GLU A 248 -4.87 28.11 -22.35
CA GLU A 248 -5.18 29.50 -22.01
C GLU A 248 -6.11 30.16 -23.04
N SER A 249 -7.23 30.70 -22.57
CA SER A 249 -8.07 31.60 -23.36
C SER A 249 -8.95 32.49 -22.48
N SER A 250 -9.47 33.57 -23.07
CA SER A 250 -10.36 34.53 -22.39
C SER A 250 -11.63 33.88 -21.83
N SER A 251 -12.25 34.52 -20.83
CA SER A 251 -13.53 34.05 -20.26
C SER A 251 -14.60 33.95 -21.35
N GLY A 252 -15.42 32.89 -21.31
CA GLY A 252 -16.48 32.65 -22.30
C GLY A 252 -16.04 32.08 -23.65
N MET A 253 -14.74 31.94 -23.94
CA MET A 253 -14.22 31.45 -25.23
C MET A 253 -14.29 29.91 -25.39
N GLY A 254 -15.11 29.21 -24.62
CA GLY A 254 -15.35 27.78 -24.82
C GLY A 254 -14.28 26.83 -24.29
N LYS A 255 -13.43 27.21 -23.32
CA LYS A 255 -12.42 26.31 -22.69
C LYS A 255 -13.00 24.96 -22.27
N THR A 256 -14.12 25.00 -21.56
CA THR A 256 -14.83 23.80 -21.11
C THR A 256 -15.24 22.93 -22.29
N GLN A 257 -15.81 23.52 -23.35
CA GLN A 257 -16.19 22.77 -24.55
C GLN A 257 -14.96 22.19 -25.26
N MET A 258 -13.84 22.92 -25.34
CA MET A 258 -12.60 22.43 -25.93
C MET A 258 -12.04 21.23 -25.13
N ALA A 259 -12.08 21.28 -23.79
CA ALA A 259 -11.69 20.14 -22.96
C ALA A 259 -12.55 18.91 -23.27
N PHE A 260 -13.88 19.07 -23.38
CA PHE A 260 -14.75 17.96 -23.78
C PHE A 260 -14.51 17.49 -25.21
N ASN A 261 -14.17 18.38 -26.15
CA ASN A 261 -13.83 18.00 -27.53
C ASN A 261 -12.56 17.14 -27.58
N LEU A 262 -11.54 17.49 -26.78
CA LEU A 262 -10.30 16.73 -26.68
C LEU A 262 -10.54 15.39 -25.96
N MET A 263 -11.33 15.37 -24.88
CA MET A 263 -11.74 14.12 -24.20
C MET A 263 -12.55 13.17 -25.09
N ALA A 264 -13.19 13.69 -26.15
CA ALA A 264 -13.98 12.90 -27.08
C ALA A 264 -13.15 12.30 -28.23
N ARG A 265 -11.83 12.54 -28.24
CA ARG A 265 -10.89 11.99 -29.22
C ARG A 265 -10.16 10.78 -28.64
N ASP A 266 -9.93 9.81 -29.50
CA ASP A 266 -9.29 8.54 -29.15
C ASP A 266 -7.75 8.59 -29.29
N ASP A 267 -7.20 9.70 -29.80
CA ASP A 267 -5.78 9.89 -30.10
C ASP A 267 -5.06 10.84 -29.13
N ILE A 268 -5.73 11.25 -28.04
CA ILE A 268 -5.16 12.09 -26.99
C ILE A 268 -5.76 11.73 -25.62
N ASP A 269 -4.89 11.47 -24.65
CA ASP A 269 -5.32 11.23 -23.27
C ASP A 269 -5.47 12.57 -22.51
N VAL A 270 -6.69 12.85 -22.03
CA VAL A 270 -7.01 14.03 -21.23
C VAL A 270 -7.43 13.59 -19.82
N PHE A 271 -6.70 14.04 -18.81
CA PHE A 271 -6.89 13.69 -17.40
C PHE A 271 -7.44 14.86 -16.57
#